data_AF-A0A7X4FUR7-F1
#
_entry.id   AF-A0A7X4FUR7-F1
#
_cell.length_a   1.000
_cell.length_b   1.000
_cell.length_c   1.000
_cell.angle_alpha   90.00
_cell.angle_beta   90.00
_cell.angle_gamma   90.00
#
_symmetry.space_group_name_H-M   'P 1'
#
loop_
_entity.id
_entity.type
_entity.pdbx_description
1 polymer ?
#
loop_
_entity_poly.entity_id
_entity_poly.type
_entity_poly.pdbx_seq_one_letter_code
_entity_poly.pdbx_strand_id
1 'polypeptide(L)'
;MKRENEASAAAPNLVYCRCTYARVVPRQVKDGVLEALSASGVDFDAVPDLCEMSARRDPRLAEIAGGEAVTIAACYPRAVRWLFSSAGSPLD
;
A
#
# COMPACT_ATOMS: atom_id res chain seq x y z
N MET A 1 -25.75 -3.17 -25.11
CA MET A 1 -24.29 -3.11 -24.84
C MET A 1 -24.08 -3.25 -23.34
N LYS A 2 -24.28 -4.47 -22.81
CA LYS A 2 -24.13 -4.79 -21.38
C LYS A 2 -22.70 -5.29 -21.17
N ARG A 3 -21.90 -4.58 -20.39
CA ARG A 3 -20.68 -5.13 -19.79
C ARG A 3 -20.97 -5.27 -18.30
N GLU A 4 -21.59 -6.39 -17.96
CA GLU A 4 -21.75 -6.88 -16.59
C GLU A 4 -20.41 -7.56 -16.27
N ASN A 5 -19.47 -6.84 -15.63
CA ASN A 5 -18.25 -7.43 -15.11
C ASN A 5 -18.45 -7.73 -13.62
N GLU A 6 -18.98 -8.92 -13.39
CA GLU A 6 -19.07 -9.60 -12.11
C GLU A 6 -17.65 -9.96 -11.64
N ALA A 7 -17.06 -9.07 -10.84
CA ALA A 7 -15.88 -9.36 -10.03
C ALA A 7 -16.02 -8.65 -8.67
N SER A 8 -17.16 -8.90 -8.00
CA SER A 8 -17.31 -8.63 -6.57
C SER A 8 -16.81 -9.83 -5.78
N ALA A 9 -15.49 -9.91 -5.62
CA ALA A 9 -14.84 -10.63 -4.53
C ALA A 9 -13.69 -9.72 -4.09
N ALA A 10 -13.93 -8.95 -3.02
CA ALA A 10 -13.03 -8.00 -2.35
C ALA A 10 -11.67 -7.84 -3.05
N ALA A 11 -11.58 -6.89 -3.99
CA ALA A 11 -10.29 -6.58 -4.60
C ALA A 11 -9.32 -6.25 -3.44
N PRO A 12 -8.17 -6.92 -3.33
CA PRO A 12 -7.25 -6.66 -2.24
C PRO A 12 -6.85 -5.18 -2.33
N ASN A 13 -7.02 -4.44 -1.25
CA ASN A 13 -6.57 -3.05 -1.17
C ASN A 13 -5.04 -3.08 -1.20
N LEU A 14 -4.47 -3.02 -2.40
CA LEU A 14 -3.04 -3.06 -2.60
C LEU A 14 -2.47 -1.66 -2.42
N VAL A 15 -1.66 -1.49 -1.38
CA VAL A 15 -0.95 -0.23 -1.12
C VAL A 15 0.51 -0.43 -1.47
N TYR A 16 1.01 0.41 -2.37
CA TYR A 16 2.41 0.41 -2.77
C TYR A 16 3.14 1.64 -2.19
N CYS A 17 4.09 1.39 -1.30
CA CYS A 17 4.92 2.45 -0.71
C CYS A 17 6.16 2.74 -1.56
N ARG A 18 6.25 3.97 -2.07
CA ARG A 18 7.36 4.44 -2.91
C ARG A 18 8.38 5.30 -2.15
N CYS A 19 8.49 5.13 -0.83
CA CYS A 19 9.40 5.91 0.02
C CYS A 19 10.80 6.03 -0.60
N THR A 20 11.27 7.24 -0.85
CA THR A 20 12.60 7.49 -1.44
C THR A 20 13.71 7.54 -0.36
N TYR A 21 13.33 7.72 0.90
CA TYR A 21 14.26 7.99 2.00
C TYR A 21 14.97 6.75 2.56
N ALA A 22 14.25 5.65 2.73
CA ALA A 22 14.79 4.49 3.44
C ALA A 22 16.00 3.85 2.73
N ARG A 23 16.18 4.06 1.41
CA ARG A 23 17.23 3.47 0.54
C ARG A 23 17.46 1.95 0.66
N VAL A 24 16.66 1.23 1.46
CA VAL A 24 16.74 -0.22 1.69
C VAL A 24 16.48 -1.00 0.41
N VAL A 25 15.53 -0.54 -0.40
CA VAL A 25 15.21 -1.14 -1.71
C VAL A 25 15.71 -0.20 -2.81
N PRO A 26 16.52 -0.70 -3.76
CA PRO A 26 17.03 0.09 -4.89
C PRO A 26 15.90 0.76 -5.67
N ARG A 27 16.18 1.96 -6.20
CA ARG A 27 15.18 2.75 -6.95
C ARG A 27 14.66 1.99 -8.16
N GLN A 28 15.53 1.27 -8.86
CA GLN A 28 15.21 0.48 -10.06
C GLN A 28 14.20 -0.62 -9.75
N VAL A 29 14.31 -1.27 -8.58
CA VAL A 29 13.34 -2.29 -8.15
C VAL A 29 11.98 -1.63 -7.89
N LYS A 30 11.95 -0.46 -7.25
CA LYS A 30 10.71 0.27 -7.01
C LYS A 30 10.02 0.70 -8.30
N ASP A 31 10.81 1.24 -9.24
CA ASP A 31 10.30 1.65 -10.54
C ASP A 31 9.75 0.44 -11.32
N GLY A 32 10.45 -0.70 -11.30
CA GLY A 32 9.98 -1.94 -11.92
C GLY A 32 8.72 -2.52 -11.29
N VAL A 33 8.56 -2.43 -9.96
CA VAL A 33 7.31 -2.81 -9.29
C VAL A 33 6.16 -1.92 -9.74
N LEU A 34 6.36 -0.60 -9.79
CA LEU A 34 5.31 0.32 -10.24
C LEU A 34 4.90 0.07 -11.69
N GLU A 35 5.87 -0.18 -12.57
CA GLU A 35 5.62 -0.53 -13.97
C GLU A 35 4.83 -1.83 -14.08
N ALA A 36 5.24 -2.87 -13.35
CA ALA A 36 4.53 -4.15 -13.33
C ALA A 36 3.10 -4.04 -12.77
N LEU A 37 2.89 -3.25 -11.71
CA LEU A 37 1.56 -2.99 -11.15
C LEU A 37 0.68 -2.19 -12.11
N SER A 38 1.26 -1.22 -12.80
CA SER A 38 0.53 -0.44 -13.80
C SER A 38 0.15 -1.29 -15.03
N ALA A 39 1.00 -2.25 -15.40
CA ALA A 39 0.76 -3.17 -16.51
C ALA A 39 -0.17 -4.34 -16.15
N SER A 40 -0.32 -4.69 -14.87
CA SER A 40 -1.12 -5.83 -14.43
C SER A 40 -2.63 -5.58 -14.47
N GLY A 41 -3.06 -4.31 -14.52
CA GLY A 41 -4.47 -3.92 -14.45
C GLY A 41 -5.11 -4.18 -13.09
N VAL A 42 -4.31 -4.45 -12.04
CA VAL A 42 -4.77 -4.55 -10.66
C VAL A 42 -4.93 -3.14 -10.10
N ASP A 43 -6.01 -2.88 -9.38
CA ASP A 43 -6.18 -1.63 -8.66
C ASP A 43 -5.20 -1.54 -7.48
N PHE A 44 -4.47 -0.43 -7.40
CA PHE A 44 -3.53 -0.19 -6.31
C PHE A 44 -3.41 1.29 -5.98
N ASP A 45 -3.16 1.58 -4.70
CA ASP A 45 -2.87 2.91 -4.20
C ASP A 45 -1.36 3.10 -4.00
N ALA A 46 -0.75 3.95 -4.81
CA ALA A 46 0.63 4.37 -4.60
C ALA A 46 0.70 5.48 -3.55
N VAL A 47 1.35 5.21 -2.43
CA VAL A 47 1.60 6.20 -1.38
C VAL A 47 3.06 6.67 -1.40
N PRO A 48 3.31 7.98 -1.16
CA PRO A 48 4.65 8.54 -1.26
C PRO A 48 5.58 8.00 -0.17
N ASP A 49 5.12 7.95 1.08
CA ASP A 49 5.90 7.43 2.20
C ASP A 49 5.02 7.07 3.42
N LEU A 50 4.96 5.78 3.76
CA LEU A 50 4.27 5.31 4.96
C LEU A 50 4.91 5.82 6.27
N CYS A 51 6.22 6.09 6.27
CA CYS A 51 6.91 6.61 7.44
C CYS A 51 6.42 8.02 7.79
N GLU A 52 6.29 8.87 6.77
CA GLU A 52 5.80 10.24 6.94
C GLU A 52 4.32 10.27 7.31
N MET A 53 3.50 9.45 6.65
CA MET A 53 2.08 9.29 7.00
C MET A 53 1.92 8.85 8.47
N SER A 54 2.73 7.89 8.93
CA SER A 54 2.71 7.43 10.31
C SER A 54 3.15 8.52 11.30
N ALA A 55 4.23 9.24 10.99
CA ALA A 55 4.72 10.35 11.83
C ALA A 55 3.67 11.45 12.04
N ARG A 56 2.81 11.67 11.03
CA ARG A 56 1.72 12.65 11.07
C ARG A 56 0.40 12.07 11.58
N ARG A 57 0.32 10.76 11.85
CA ARG A 57 -0.94 10.03 12.15
C ARG A 57 -2.01 10.29 11.08
N ASP A 58 -1.62 10.13 9.82
CA ASP A 58 -2.48 10.38 8.67
C ASP A 58 -3.76 9.51 8.74
N PRO A 59 -4.97 10.11 8.65
CA PRO A 59 -6.23 9.36 8.68
C PRO A 59 -6.35 8.27 7.63
N ARG A 60 -5.67 8.39 6.48
CA ARG A 60 -5.65 7.36 5.45
C ARG A 60 -5.07 6.04 5.95
N LEU A 61 -4.22 6.04 6.98
CA LEU A 61 -3.72 4.80 7.59
C LEU A 61 -4.84 3.99 8.27
N ALA A 62 -5.84 4.66 8.82
CA ALA A 62 -7.02 3.99 9.39
C ALA A 62 -7.90 3.39 8.30
N GLU A 63 -8.08 4.10 7.18
CA GLU A 63 -8.80 3.60 6.01
C GLU A 63 -8.11 2.37 5.42
N ILE A 64 -6.78 2.42 5.29
CA ILE A 64 -5.98 1.29 4.82
C ILE A 64 -6.07 0.13 5.81
N ALA A 65 -5.97 0.36 7.12
CA ALA A 65 -6.05 -0.72 8.11
C ALA A 65 -7.45 -1.34 8.25
N GLY A 66 -8.50 -0.58 7.99
CA GLY A 66 -9.89 -1.03 8.10
C GLY A 66 -10.41 -1.88 6.94
N GLY A 67 -9.62 -2.07 5.88
CA GLY A 67 -10.00 -2.93 4.75
C GLY A 67 -9.91 -4.42 5.10
N GLU A 68 -10.91 -5.22 4.71
CA GLU A 68 -10.97 -6.67 5.01
C GLU A 68 -9.78 -7.49 4.49
N ALA A 69 -9.11 -7.04 3.43
CA ALA A 69 -7.96 -7.73 2.84
C ALA A 69 -6.97 -6.73 2.22
N VAL A 70 -6.05 -6.20 3.03
CA VAL A 70 -5.07 -5.20 2.60
C VAL A 70 -3.71 -5.86 2.35
N THR A 71 -3.17 -5.63 1.16
CA THR A 71 -1.81 -6.06 0.82
C THR A 71 -0.92 -4.84 0.76
N ILE A 72 0.16 -4.79 1.53
CA ILE A 72 1.08 -3.65 1.54
C ILE A 72 2.44 -4.05 0.95
N ALA A 73 2.73 -3.54 -0.24
CA ALA A 73 4.03 -3.66 -0.88
C ALA A 73 4.93 -2.49 -0.44
N ALA A 74 5.84 -2.76 0.49
CA ALA A 74 6.75 -1.76 1.06
C ALA A 74 8.17 -2.31 1.28
N CYS A 75 9.04 -1.50 1.87
CA CYS A 75 10.46 -1.83 2.07
C CYS A 75 10.72 -2.91 3.14
N TYR A 76 9.99 -2.92 4.26
CA TYR A 76 10.19 -3.92 5.31
C TYR A 76 8.88 -4.27 6.06
N PRO A 77 8.43 -5.55 6.06
CA PRO A 77 7.14 -5.92 6.65
C PRO A 77 7.01 -5.56 8.14
N ARG A 78 8.09 -5.73 8.91
CA ARG A 78 8.09 -5.39 10.35
C ARG A 78 7.97 -3.88 10.59
N ALA A 79 8.55 -3.06 9.71
CA ALA A 79 8.43 -1.61 9.83
C ALA A 79 6.99 -1.17 9.60
N VAL A 80 6.33 -1.71 8.57
CA VAL A 80 4.93 -1.38 8.24
C VAL A 80 4.01 -1.62 9.44
N ARG A 81 4.04 -2.81 10.05
CA ARG A 81 3.19 -3.10 11.23
C ARG A 81 3.43 -2.10 12.38
N TRP A 82 4.69 -1.75 12.62
CA TRP A 82 5.03 -0.79 13.66
C TRP A 82 4.56 0.62 13.33
N LEU A 83 4.70 1.07 12.08
CA LEU A 83 4.24 2.39 11.60
C LEU A 83 2.72 2.54 11.73
N PHE A 84 1.97 1.49 11.41
CA PHE A 84 0.52 1.47 11.53
C PHE A 84 0.09 1.47 13.01
N SER A 85 0.75 0.67 13.85
CA SER A 85 0.53 0.68 15.29
C SER A 85 0.85 2.04 15.94
N SER A 86 1.97 2.68 15.58
CA SER A 86 2.36 3.99 16.12
C SER A 86 1.44 5.12 15.67
N ALA A 87 0.75 4.95 14.54
CA ALA A 87 -0.27 5.86 14.05
C ALA A 87 -1.64 5.67 14.73
N GLY A 88 -1.83 4.61 15.52
CA GLY A 88 -3.11 4.27 16.14
C GLY A 88 -4.05 3.46 15.24
N SER A 89 -3.54 2.89 14.15
CA SER A 89 -4.30 2.10 13.17
C SER A 89 -3.57 0.77 12.93
N PRO A 90 -3.51 -0.14 13.91
CA PRO A 90 -2.77 -1.39 13.77
C PRO A 90 -3.30 -2.25 12.61
N LEU A 91 -2.40 -3.01 11.98
CA LEU A 91 -2.75 -4.04 11.00
C LEU A 91 -2.86 -5.38 11.72
N ASP A 92 -3.97 -6.08 11.55
CA ASP A 92 -4.22 -7.42 12.10
C ASP A 92 -3.50 -8.53 11.32
#